data_AF-A0A1E3A5U9-F1
#
_entry.id   AF-A0A1E3A5U9-F1
#
_cell.length_a   1.000
_cell.length_b   1.000
_cell.length_c   1.000
_cell.angle_alpha   90.00
_cell.angle_beta   90.00
_cell.angle_gamma   90.00
#
_symmetry.space_group_name_H-M   'P 1'
#
loop_
_entity.id
_entity.type
_entity.pdbx_description
1 polymer ?
#
loop_
_entity_poly.entity_id
_entity_poly.type
_entity_poly.pdbx_seq_one_letter_code
_entity_poly.pdbx_strand_id
1 'polypeptide(L)'
;MEDLKGYQIQKEAVFENGRGFALAHNPEAQSPFVIWHFTVMPEGERNYYGYTACRGILPPEKEFERFLFAYDYVYKVPQLPEGKRPRGTDYYRYYTRYPLDANAFPKSKELGLLEIAPYDNRTMVEGNSIRTWGELIYTKPLPEKLVADYELKPSRLNPDVRRKMEEQTQALGKWEDSRHFGDKRRLTWFHPDFGTYILKQPLSPEQLSERIEAMEELEAERKEKRSITAQLRKETNQEKENREPPAKKGGHSHEDR
;
A
#
# COMPACT_ATOMS: atom_id res chain seq x y z
N MET A 1 -10.67 25.15 -17.83
CA MET A 1 -10.50 25.74 -16.48
C MET A 1 -11.30 24.88 -15.53
N GLU A 2 -10.68 24.45 -14.45
CA GLU A 2 -11.37 23.70 -13.39
C GLU A 2 -12.19 24.69 -12.57
N ASP A 3 -13.50 24.43 -12.45
CA ASP A 3 -14.44 25.19 -11.62
C ASP A 3 -14.62 24.41 -10.32
N LEU A 4 -14.25 25.02 -9.20
CA LEU A 4 -14.46 24.49 -7.87
C LEU A 4 -15.37 25.44 -7.09
N LYS A 5 -16.64 25.06 -6.93
CA LYS A 5 -17.67 25.86 -6.24
C LYS A 5 -17.82 27.28 -6.82
N GLY A 6 -17.73 27.42 -8.14
CA GLY A 6 -17.78 28.70 -8.86
C GLY A 6 -16.44 29.44 -8.94
N TYR A 7 -15.36 28.88 -8.38
CA TYR A 7 -14.02 29.48 -8.48
C TYR A 7 -13.23 28.88 -9.63
N GLN A 8 -12.64 29.75 -10.43
CA GLN A 8 -11.77 29.37 -11.52
C GLN A 8 -10.31 29.29 -11.04
N ILE A 9 -9.67 28.13 -11.18
CA ILE A 9 -8.24 27.97 -10.85
C ILE A 9 -7.36 28.79 -11.81
N GLN A 10 -6.49 29.61 -11.25
CA GLN A 10 -5.55 30.48 -11.98
C GLN A 10 -4.11 29.99 -11.93
N LYS A 11 -3.67 29.54 -10.75
CA LYS A 11 -2.31 29.04 -10.52
C LYS A 11 -2.34 27.95 -9.47
N GLU A 12 -1.43 27.00 -9.58
CA GLU A 12 -1.28 25.94 -8.60
C GLU A 12 0.19 25.67 -8.27
N ALA A 13 0.39 25.06 -7.11
CA ALA A 13 1.67 24.57 -6.66
C ALA A 13 1.46 23.23 -5.96
N VAL A 14 2.37 22.29 -6.15
CA VAL A 14 2.36 20.97 -5.51
C VAL A 14 3.72 20.76 -4.84
N PHE A 15 3.71 20.12 -3.68
CA PHE A 15 4.87 19.81 -2.86
C PHE A 15 5.16 18.30 -2.86
N GLU A 16 6.38 17.91 -2.53
CA GLU A 16 6.83 16.51 -2.55
C GLU A 16 5.99 15.57 -1.67
N ASN A 17 5.44 16.08 -0.57
CA ASN A 17 4.53 15.32 0.30
C ASN A 17 3.11 15.13 -0.28
N GLY A 18 2.87 15.56 -1.52
CA GLY A 18 1.58 15.48 -2.19
C GLY A 18 0.57 16.52 -1.67
N ARG A 19 1.01 17.59 -1.01
CA ARG A 19 0.18 18.74 -0.72
C ARG A 19 0.18 19.70 -1.89
N GLY A 20 -0.94 20.36 -2.11
CA GLY A 20 -1.02 21.38 -3.13
C GLY A 20 -1.93 22.51 -2.74
N PHE A 21 -1.67 23.65 -3.37
CA PHE A 21 -2.41 24.87 -3.19
C PHE A 21 -2.75 25.45 -4.55
N ALA A 22 -3.99 25.92 -4.71
CA ALA A 22 -4.47 26.51 -5.94
C ALA A 22 -5.07 27.89 -5.67
N LEU A 23 -4.48 28.93 -6.26
CA LEU A 23 -5.08 30.25 -6.32
C LEU A 23 -6.26 30.21 -7.29
N ALA A 24 -7.43 30.63 -6.82
CA ALA A 24 -8.65 30.63 -7.61
C ALA A 24 -9.45 31.93 -7.44
N HIS A 25 -10.21 32.28 -8.47
CA HIS A 25 -10.94 33.53 -8.57
C HIS A 25 -12.43 33.31 -8.86
N ASN A 26 -13.29 33.99 -8.11
CA ASN A 26 -14.73 34.09 -8.34
C ASN A 26 -15.20 35.53 -8.06
N PRO A 27 -15.45 36.36 -9.09
CA PRO A 27 -15.83 37.76 -8.88
C PRO A 27 -17.19 37.94 -8.18
N GLU A 28 -18.06 36.92 -8.18
CA GLU A 28 -19.39 36.95 -7.57
C GLU A 28 -19.38 36.51 -6.10
N ALA A 29 -18.27 35.94 -5.62
CA ALA A 29 -18.14 35.46 -4.25
C ALA A 29 -17.83 36.60 -3.27
N GLN A 30 -18.19 36.40 -1.99
CA GLN A 30 -17.85 37.33 -0.91
C GLN A 30 -16.33 37.57 -0.79
N SER A 31 -15.53 36.53 -1.04
CA SER A 31 -14.07 36.59 -1.12
C SER A 31 -13.66 36.26 -2.54
N PRO A 32 -13.37 37.26 -3.41
CA PRO A 32 -13.15 36.99 -4.82
C PRO A 32 -11.93 36.11 -5.11
N PHE A 33 -10.92 36.13 -4.26
CA PHE A 33 -9.73 35.28 -4.38
C PHE A 33 -9.57 34.39 -3.15
N VAL A 34 -9.29 33.11 -3.41
CA VAL A 34 -9.02 32.11 -2.39
C VAL A 34 -7.85 31.23 -2.80
N ILE A 35 -7.18 30.66 -1.82
CA ILE A 35 -6.16 29.63 -1.98
C ILE A 35 -6.80 28.32 -1.52
N TRP A 36 -7.19 27.47 -2.47
CA TRP A 36 -7.69 26.13 -2.18
C TRP A 36 -6.56 25.22 -1.72
N HIS A 37 -6.82 24.39 -0.72
CA HIS A 37 -5.89 23.39 -0.22
C HIS A 37 -6.34 22.01 -0.68
N PHE A 38 -5.42 21.22 -1.22
CA PHE A 38 -5.71 19.86 -1.68
C PHE A 38 -4.57 18.90 -1.40
N THR A 39 -4.89 17.61 -1.41
CA THR A 39 -3.89 16.55 -1.56
C THR A 39 -3.93 16.02 -2.99
N VAL A 40 -2.78 15.61 -3.49
CA VAL A 40 -2.62 14.99 -4.80
C VAL A 40 -1.68 13.80 -4.70
N MET A 41 -2.16 12.66 -5.16
CA MET A 41 -1.38 11.43 -5.25
C MET A 41 -0.72 11.31 -6.63
N PRO A 42 0.25 10.41 -6.84
CA PRO A 42 0.89 10.20 -8.15
C PRO A 42 -0.09 9.94 -9.30
N GLU A 43 -1.24 9.34 -9.02
CA GLU A 43 -2.34 9.12 -9.96
C GLU A 43 -2.95 10.43 -10.47
N GLY A 44 -2.82 11.52 -9.70
CA GLY A 44 -3.17 12.88 -10.09
C GLY A 44 -4.53 13.38 -9.68
N GLU A 45 -5.29 12.56 -8.95
CA GLU A 45 -6.56 12.98 -8.36
C GLU A 45 -6.30 14.02 -7.26
N ARG A 46 -7.05 15.13 -7.30
CA ARG A 46 -6.96 16.22 -6.33
C ARG A 46 -8.12 16.12 -5.37
N ASN A 47 -7.83 16.05 -4.07
CA ASN A 47 -8.83 16.03 -3.02
C ASN A 47 -8.77 17.34 -2.24
N TYR A 48 -9.73 18.23 -2.50
CA TYR A 48 -9.83 19.53 -1.83
C TYR A 48 -10.43 19.39 -0.44
N TYR A 49 -9.82 20.04 0.56
CA TYR A 49 -10.19 19.87 1.97
C TYR A 49 -10.35 21.19 2.74
N GLY A 50 -10.02 22.31 2.10
CA GLY A 50 -10.15 23.62 2.75
C GLY A 50 -9.68 24.74 1.84
N TYR A 51 -9.77 25.97 2.33
CA TYR A 51 -9.25 27.14 1.65
C TYR A 51 -8.80 28.22 2.63
N THR A 52 -7.93 29.09 2.15
CA THR A 52 -7.56 30.35 2.80
C THR A 52 -8.05 31.51 1.94
N ALA A 53 -8.89 32.39 2.48
CA ALA A 53 -9.29 33.60 1.77
C ALA A 53 -8.13 34.60 1.66
N CYS A 54 -7.95 35.19 0.48
CA CYS A 54 -7.02 36.30 0.30
C CYS A 54 -7.56 37.53 1.04
N ARG A 55 -6.65 38.28 1.70
CA ARG A 55 -7.04 39.43 2.54
C ARG A 55 -7.14 40.74 1.76
N GLY A 56 -6.64 40.76 0.52
CA GLY A 56 -6.62 41.96 -0.34
C GLY A 56 -5.58 42.99 0.10
N ILE A 57 -4.58 42.57 0.89
CA ILE A 57 -3.48 43.46 1.32
C ILE A 57 -2.44 43.58 0.19
N LEU A 58 -2.29 42.52 -0.60
CA LEU A 58 -1.41 42.45 -1.77
C LEU A 58 -2.22 41.96 -2.98
N PRO A 59 -1.68 42.11 -4.20
CA PRO A 59 -2.21 41.38 -5.34
C PRO A 59 -2.33 39.87 -5.05
N PRO A 60 -3.38 39.18 -5.51
CA PRO A 60 -3.65 37.78 -5.18
C PRO A 60 -2.46 36.84 -5.46
N GLU A 61 -1.72 37.09 -6.54
CA GLU A 61 -0.53 36.30 -6.92
C GLU A 61 0.59 36.46 -5.89
N LYS A 62 0.74 37.65 -5.31
CA LYS A 62 1.73 37.93 -4.25
C LYS A 62 1.31 37.35 -2.91
N GLU A 63 0.00 37.34 -2.60
CA GLU A 63 -0.49 36.61 -1.43
C GLU A 63 -0.25 35.10 -1.58
N PHE A 64 -0.49 34.54 -2.76
CA PHE A 64 -0.23 33.14 -3.05
C PHE A 64 1.26 32.80 -2.95
N GLU A 65 2.15 33.58 -3.56
CA GLU A 65 3.61 33.38 -3.43
C GLU A 65 4.07 33.44 -1.97
N ARG A 66 3.55 34.38 -1.19
CA ARG A 66 3.86 34.49 0.25
C ARG A 66 3.34 33.30 1.04
N PHE A 67 2.16 32.79 0.70
CA PHE A 67 1.59 31.59 1.31
C PHE A 67 2.48 30.37 1.04
N LEU A 68 2.89 30.16 -0.22
CA LEU A 68 3.78 29.07 -0.60
C LEU A 68 5.13 29.16 0.11
N PHE A 69 5.71 30.36 0.20
CA PHE A 69 6.96 30.60 0.93
C PHE A 69 6.81 30.29 2.43
N ALA A 70 5.70 30.69 3.04
CA ALA A 70 5.44 30.38 4.45
C ALA A 70 5.30 28.87 4.68
N TYR A 71 4.63 28.16 3.76
CA TYR A 71 4.50 26.71 3.80
C TYR A 71 5.87 26.02 3.70
N ASP A 72 6.66 26.34 2.68
CA ASP A 72 8.03 25.83 2.53
C ASP A 72 8.88 26.13 3.78
N TYR A 73 8.81 27.37 4.29
CA TYR A 73 9.59 27.77 5.46
C TYR A 73 9.24 26.97 6.72
N VAL A 74 7.96 26.68 6.96
CA VAL A 74 7.50 25.97 8.16
C VAL A 74 7.72 24.46 8.04
N TYR A 75 7.34 23.87 6.91
CA TYR A 75 7.32 22.42 6.75
C TYR A 75 8.59 21.85 6.12
N LYS A 76 9.44 22.70 5.52
CA LYS A 76 10.69 22.30 4.84
C LYS A 76 10.47 21.20 3.81
N VAL A 77 9.34 21.26 3.11
CA VAL A 77 9.00 20.34 2.03
C VAL A 77 9.27 21.06 0.71
N PRO A 78 10.09 20.50 -0.19
CA PRO A 78 10.33 21.10 -1.49
C PRO A 78 9.07 21.19 -2.35
N GLN A 79 8.93 22.31 -3.05
CA GLN A 79 7.93 22.47 -4.10
C GLN A 79 8.37 21.71 -5.36
N LEU A 80 7.45 20.98 -5.97
CA LEU A 80 7.67 20.32 -7.25
C LEU A 80 7.66 21.32 -8.41
N PRO A 81 8.41 21.04 -9.50
CA PRO A 81 8.31 21.82 -10.72
C PRO A 81 6.88 21.83 -11.26
N GLU A 82 6.49 22.91 -11.92
CA GLU A 82 5.14 23.08 -12.46
C GLU A 82 4.72 21.90 -13.35
N GLY A 83 3.48 21.43 -13.16
CA GLY A 83 2.94 20.26 -13.88
C GLY A 83 3.54 18.91 -13.47
N LYS A 84 4.49 18.85 -12.54
CA LYS A 84 4.97 17.58 -11.97
C LYS A 84 4.08 17.14 -10.82
N ARG A 85 3.96 15.82 -10.69
CA ARG A 85 3.28 15.13 -9.59
C ARG A 85 4.31 14.39 -8.75
N PRO A 86 4.00 14.08 -7.48
CA PRO A 86 4.81 13.15 -6.71
C PRO A 86 4.98 11.85 -7.49
N ARG A 87 6.21 11.37 -7.67
CA ARG A 87 6.49 10.07 -8.35
C ARG A 87 6.60 8.91 -7.35
N GLY A 88 6.90 9.26 -6.12
CA GLY A 88 7.02 8.47 -4.92
C GLY A 88 7.05 9.46 -3.75
N THR A 89 6.85 8.98 -2.54
CA THR A 89 6.80 9.83 -1.36
C THR A 89 7.69 9.22 -0.29
N ASP A 90 8.67 9.99 0.19
CA ASP A 90 9.39 9.67 1.44
C ASP A 90 8.52 9.94 2.68
N TYR A 91 7.33 10.47 2.47
CA TYR A 91 6.31 10.69 3.48
C TYR A 91 5.31 9.53 3.51
N TYR A 92 4.80 9.28 4.71
CA TYR A 92 3.87 8.21 5.01
C TYR A 92 2.47 8.78 5.17
N ARG A 93 1.54 8.30 4.33
CA ARG A 93 0.16 8.73 4.32
C ARG A 93 -0.73 7.69 4.98
N TYR A 94 -1.63 8.16 5.83
CA TYR A 94 -2.64 7.34 6.49
C TYR A 94 -4.01 7.97 6.34
N TYR A 95 -5.01 7.12 6.20
CA TYR A 95 -6.40 7.50 6.02
C TYR A 95 -7.20 7.20 7.28
N THR A 96 -8.00 8.17 7.72
CA THR A 96 -8.81 8.00 8.93
C THR A 96 -10.15 7.35 8.60
N ARG A 97 -10.62 6.50 9.51
CA ARG A 97 -11.97 5.89 9.45
C ARG A 97 -13.06 6.82 10.00
N TYR A 98 -12.71 7.67 10.95
CA TYR A 98 -13.59 8.60 11.64
C TYR A 98 -13.20 10.05 11.33
N PRO A 99 -14.12 11.02 11.50
CA PRO A 99 -13.80 12.44 11.43
C PRO A 99 -12.54 12.78 12.24
N LEU A 100 -11.72 13.68 11.70
CA LEU A 100 -10.51 14.13 12.36
C LEU A 100 -10.85 15.01 13.57
N ASP A 101 -10.97 14.38 14.73
CA ASP A 101 -11.05 15.04 16.03
C ASP A 101 -9.70 14.98 16.78
N ALA A 102 -9.68 15.46 18.03
CA ALA A 102 -8.47 15.50 18.82
C ALA A 102 -7.88 14.10 19.15
N ASN A 103 -8.63 13.01 19.03
CA ASN A 103 -8.20 11.66 19.39
C ASN A 103 -8.11 10.71 18.19
N ALA A 104 -8.38 11.21 16.97
CA ALA A 104 -8.38 10.40 15.76
C ALA A 104 -6.98 10.05 15.21
N PHE A 105 -5.90 10.53 15.81
CA PHE A 105 -4.54 10.29 15.33
C PHE A 105 -3.46 10.47 16.40
N PRO A 106 -2.32 9.77 16.28
CA PRO A 106 -1.21 9.92 17.20
C PRO A 106 -0.42 11.21 16.95
N LYS A 107 -0.20 12.01 18.02
CA LYS A 107 0.34 13.38 17.97
C LYS A 107 1.79 13.55 18.46
N SER A 108 2.47 12.47 18.82
CA SER A 108 3.83 12.58 19.35
C SER A 108 4.79 13.18 18.31
N LYS A 109 5.60 14.16 18.71
CA LYS A 109 6.59 14.81 17.83
C LYS A 109 7.57 13.80 17.24
N GLU A 110 7.87 12.74 17.96
CA GLU A 110 8.82 11.69 17.53
C GLU A 110 8.32 10.88 16.33
N LEU A 111 6.99 10.81 16.17
CA LEU A 111 6.34 10.13 15.05
C LEU A 111 6.44 10.95 13.76
N GLY A 112 6.80 12.23 13.85
CA GLY A 112 7.00 13.07 12.69
C GLY A 112 5.70 13.43 11.97
N LEU A 113 4.60 13.65 12.70
CA LEU A 113 3.38 14.18 12.11
C LEU A 113 3.69 15.52 11.44
N LEU A 114 3.50 15.57 10.12
CA LEU A 114 3.79 16.73 9.31
C LEU A 114 2.54 17.55 9.07
N GLU A 115 1.46 16.92 8.59
CA GLU A 115 0.24 17.65 8.23
C GLU A 115 -1.02 16.78 8.25
N ILE A 116 -2.17 17.43 8.36
CA ILE A 116 -3.51 16.84 8.42
C ILE A 116 -4.38 17.46 7.32
N ALA A 117 -5.08 16.62 6.55
CA ALA A 117 -6.07 17.01 5.53
C ALA A 117 -7.47 16.58 6.02
N PRO A 118 -8.22 17.44 6.73
CA PRO A 118 -9.58 17.10 7.14
C PRO A 118 -10.58 17.34 6.02
N TYR A 119 -11.34 16.31 5.62
CA TYR A 119 -12.43 16.47 4.66
C TYR A 119 -13.74 16.81 5.36
N ASP A 120 -14.52 17.71 4.75
CA ASP A 120 -15.88 18.07 5.21
C ASP A 120 -16.81 16.84 5.23
N ASN A 121 -16.64 15.96 4.25
CA ASN A 121 -17.41 14.74 4.08
C ASN A 121 -16.50 13.55 3.82
N ARG A 122 -17.04 12.35 4.03
CA ARG A 122 -16.33 11.12 3.73
C ARG A 122 -16.07 11.00 2.21
N THR A 123 -14.82 11.22 1.83
CA THR A 123 -14.35 11.41 0.44
C THR A 123 -13.66 10.15 -0.07
N MET A 124 -13.83 9.87 -1.36
CA MET A 124 -13.13 8.78 -2.03
C MET A 124 -11.73 9.26 -2.45
N VAL A 125 -10.71 8.45 -2.17
CA VAL A 125 -9.30 8.74 -2.44
C VAL A 125 -8.60 7.50 -3.01
N GLU A 126 -7.36 7.66 -3.45
CA GLU A 126 -6.56 6.62 -4.13
C GLU A 126 -7.30 5.97 -5.31
N GLY A 127 -7.88 6.79 -6.21
CA GLY A 127 -8.58 6.26 -7.39
C GLY A 127 -9.84 5.47 -7.03
N ASN A 128 -10.63 6.00 -6.08
CA ASN A 128 -11.86 5.41 -5.58
C ASN A 128 -11.71 4.05 -4.86
N SER A 129 -10.54 3.76 -4.29
CA SER A 129 -10.32 2.53 -3.53
C SER A 129 -10.49 2.69 -2.01
N ILE A 130 -10.35 3.91 -1.50
CA ILE A 130 -10.43 4.20 -0.06
C ILE A 130 -11.45 5.30 0.19
N ARG A 131 -12.33 5.10 1.20
CA ARG A 131 -13.30 6.09 1.63
C ARG A 131 -12.97 6.60 3.03
N THR A 132 -12.53 7.84 3.14
CA THR A 132 -11.91 8.40 4.36
C THR A 132 -12.48 9.76 4.75
N TRP A 133 -12.30 10.14 6.02
CA TRP A 133 -12.59 11.49 6.52
C TRP A 133 -11.40 12.43 6.47
N GLY A 134 -10.22 11.93 6.15
CA GLY A 134 -9.05 12.76 5.98
C GLY A 134 -7.76 12.00 5.86
N GLU A 135 -6.71 12.76 5.59
CA GLU A 135 -5.37 12.23 5.33
C GLU A 135 -4.38 12.79 6.34
N LEU A 136 -3.62 11.89 6.95
CA LEU A 136 -2.50 12.22 7.82
C LEU A 136 -1.21 11.99 7.06
N ILE A 137 -0.27 12.93 7.15
CA ILE A 137 1.04 12.83 6.52
C ILE A 137 2.09 12.85 7.63
N TYR A 138 2.94 11.83 7.64
CA TYR A 138 4.06 11.67 8.56
C TYR A 138 5.38 11.61 7.78
N THR A 139 6.49 11.97 8.43
CA THR A 139 7.85 11.83 7.86
C THR A 139 8.47 10.45 8.14
N LYS A 140 7.81 9.63 8.97
CA LYS A 140 8.26 8.28 9.37
C LYS A 140 7.06 7.33 9.38
N PRO A 141 7.28 6.01 9.21
CA PRO A 141 6.19 5.06 9.35
C PRO A 141 5.71 5.03 10.80
N LEU A 142 4.39 4.95 10.96
CA LEU A 142 3.78 4.66 12.25
C LEU A 142 4.01 3.20 12.64
N PRO A 143 4.32 2.90 13.91
CA PRO A 143 4.30 1.53 14.44
C PRO A 143 2.95 0.85 14.17
N GLU A 144 2.97 -0.43 13.79
CA GLU A 144 1.74 -1.20 13.46
C GLU A 144 0.69 -1.12 14.56
N LYS A 145 1.11 -1.16 15.83
CA LYS A 145 0.21 -1.02 16.97
C LYS A 145 -0.56 0.30 16.96
N LEU A 146 0.09 1.43 16.64
CA LEU A 146 -0.58 2.72 16.54
C LEU A 146 -1.51 2.80 15.32
N VAL A 147 -1.12 2.18 14.21
CA VAL A 147 -2.00 2.09 13.03
C VAL A 147 -3.29 1.34 13.40
N ALA A 148 -3.19 0.23 14.15
CA ALA A 148 -4.34 -0.53 14.62
C ALA A 148 -5.16 0.20 15.70
N ASP A 149 -4.51 0.74 16.73
CA ASP A 149 -5.16 1.41 17.86
C ASP A 149 -6.02 2.61 17.41
N TYR A 150 -5.60 3.30 16.35
CA TYR A 150 -6.32 4.45 15.78
C TYR A 150 -7.15 4.09 14.53
N GLU A 151 -7.28 2.81 14.20
CA GLU A 151 -7.98 2.32 12.99
C GLU A 151 -7.58 3.05 11.70
N LEU A 152 -6.28 3.35 11.56
CA LEU A 152 -5.73 4.04 10.40
C LEU A 152 -5.50 3.05 9.27
N LYS A 153 -5.82 3.47 8.04
CA LYS A 153 -5.47 2.70 6.84
C LYS A 153 -4.23 3.31 6.18
N PRO A 154 -3.10 2.58 6.07
CA PRO A 154 -1.93 3.10 5.37
C PRO A 154 -2.19 3.19 3.87
N SER A 155 -1.58 4.19 3.22
CA SER A 155 -1.56 4.28 1.76
C SER A 155 -0.76 3.13 1.16
N ARG A 156 -1.24 2.57 0.04
CA ARG A 156 -0.48 1.56 -0.72
C ARG A 156 0.83 2.10 -1.28
N LEU A 157 0.98 3.42 -1.34
CA LEU A 157 2.17 4.09 -1.84
C LEU A 157 3.22 4.38 -0.75
N ASN A 158 2.90 4.09 0.52
CA ASN A 158 3.88 4.19 1.59
C ASN A 158 5.09 3.26 1.30
N PRO A 159 6.33 3.72 1.48
CA PRO A 159 7.52 2.95 1.09
C PRO A 159 7.59 1.52 1.64
N ASP A 160 7.21 1.34 2.90
CA ASP A 160 7.17 0.05 3.59
C ASP A 160 6.07 -0.87 3.04
N VAL A 161 4.88 -0.33 2.80
CA VAL A 161 3.76 -1.06 2.20
C VAL A 161 4.10 -1.48 0.78
N ARG A 162 4.67 -0.58 -0.03
CA ARG A 162 5.12 -0.87 -1.39
C ARG A 162 6.14 -2.00 -1.41
N ARG A 163 7.18 -1.91 -0.57
CA ARG A 163 8.21 -2.95 -0.47
C ARG A 163 7.59 -4.29 -0.11
N LYS A 164 6.70 -4.33 0.89
CA LYS A 164 5.99 -5.56 1.28
C LYS A 164 5.18 -6.14 0.13
N MET A 165 4.44 -5.29 -0.60
CA MET A 165 3.68 -5.75 -1.77
C MET A 165 4.57 -6.26 -2.89
N GLU A 166 5.70 -5.61 -3.15
CA GLU A 166 6.68 -6.04 -4.15
C GLU A 166 7.25 -7.42 -3.78
N GLU A 167 7.66 -7.63 -2.52
CA GLU A 167 8.14 -8.91 -1.98
C GLU A 167 7.09 -10.02 -2.10
N GLN A 168 5.85 -9.74 -1.69
CA GLN A 168 4.71 -10.66 -1.83
C GLN A 168 4.45 -11.00 -3.30
N THR A 169 4.53 -10.02 -4.19
CA THR A 169 4.37 -10.24 -5.64
C THR A 169 5.47 -11.14 -6.20
N GLN A 170 6.72 -10.96 -5.77
CA GLN A 170 7.82 -11.85 -6.16
C GLN A 170 7.60 -13.27 -5.65
N ALA A 171 7.20 -13.44 -4.39
CA ALA A 171 6.91 -14.74 -3.80
C ALA A 171 5.78 -15.45 -4.55
N LEU A 172 4.71 -14.72 -4.86
CA LEU A 172 3.57 -15.21 -5.64
C LEU A 172 3.98 -15.67 -7.02
N GLY A 173 4.75 -14.87 -7.76
CA GLY A 173 5.18 -15.25 -9.11
C GLY A 173 6.06 -16.50 -9.14
N LYS A 174 7.01 -16.62 -8.21
CA LYS A 174 7.84 -17.82 -8.07
C LYS A 174 7.02 -19.06 -7.72
N TRP A 175 6.04 -18.91 -6.83
CA TRP A 175 5.13 -19.99 -6.48
C TRP A 175 4.27 -20.41 -7.68
N GLU A 176 3.68 -19.47 -8.40
CA GLU A 176 2.88 -19.73 -9.60
C GLU A 176 3.68 -20.50 -10.67
N ASP A 177 4.95 -20.10 -10.88
CA ASP A 177 5.85 -20.80 -11.81
C ASP A 177 6.17 -22.22 -11.30
N SER A 178 6.48 -22.40 -10.02
CA SER A 178 6.73 -23.73 -9.43
C SER A 178 5.53 -24.68 -9.57
N ARG A 179 4.31 -24.10 -9.60
CA ARG A 179 3.05 -24.82 -9.79
C ARG A 179 2.64 -24.95 -11.25
N HIS A 180 3.43 -24.39 -12.18
CA HIS A 180 3.16 -24.40 -13.61
C HIS A 180 1.76 -23.81 -13.91
N PHE A 181 1.40 -22.72 -13.23
CA PHE A 181 0.14 -22.04 -13.50
C PHE A 181 0.17 -21.42 -14.90
N GLY A 182 -0.76 -21.85 -15.76
CA GLY A 182 -0.94 -21.24 -17.07
C GLY A 182 -1.37 -19.78 -16.97
N ASP A 183 -1.15 -19.02 -18.04
CA ASP A 183 -1.35 -17.56 -18.07
C ASP A 183 -2.73 -17.08 -17.62
N LYS A 184 -3.77 -17.89 -17.86
CA LYS A 184 -5.15 -17.55 -17.47
C LYS A 184 -5.38 -17.62 -15.95
N ARG A 185 -4.58 -18.39 -15.22
CA ARG A 185 -4.76 -18.64 -13.78
C ARG A 185 -3.79 -17.86 -12.91
N ARG A 186 -2.62 -17.50 -13.45
CA ARG A 186 -1.61 -16.73 -12.74
C ARG A 186 -2.01 -15.25 -12.64
N LEU A 187 -1.74 -14.66 -11.49
CA LEU A 187 -1.99 -13.25 -11.15
C LEU A 187 -0.78 -12.36 -11.43
N THR A 188 0.41 -12.95 -11.56
CA THR A 188 1.64 -12.21 -11.88
C THR A 188 2.00 -12.33 -13.36
N TRP A 189 2.72 -11.35 -13.90
CA TRP A 189 3.47 -11.43 -15.15
C TRP A 189 4.95 -11.26 -14.84
N PHE A 190 5.81 -12.07 -15.45
CA PHE A 190 7.25 -11.92 -15.35
C PHE A 190 7.74 -10.91 -16.39
N HIS A 191 8.44 -9.86 -15.95
CA HIS A 191 9.03 -8.85 -16.81
C HIS A 191 10.50 -9.20 -17.12
N PRO A 192 10.83 -9.71 -18.33
CA PRO A 192 12.15 -10.29 -18.61
C PRO A 192 13.30 -9.29 -18.46
N ASP A 193 13.10 -8.04 -18.90
CA ASP A 193 14.15 -7.02 -18.89
C ASP A 193 14.61 -6.63 -17.47
N PHE A 194 13.75 -6.82 -16.47
CA PHE A 194 14.04 -6.47 -15.07
C PHE A 194 14.20 -7.71 -14.17
N GLY A 195 13.85 -8.89 -14.66
CA GLY A 195 13.91 -10.13 -13.88
C GLY A 195 12.93 -10.17 -12.70
N THR A 196 11.81 -9.43 -12.78
CA THR A 196 10.85 -9.28 -11.67
C THR A 196 9.42 -9.67 -12.07
N TYR A 197 8.64 -10.13 -11.09
CA TYR A 197 7.21 -10.33 -11.25
C TYR A 197 6.45 -9.05 -10.95
N ILE A 198 5.40 -8.77 -11.72
CA ILE A 198 4.46 -7.67 -11.51
C ILE A 198 3.02 -8.19 -11.52
N LEU A 199 2.13 -7.56 -10.77
CA LEU A 199 0.71 -7.94 -10.76
C LEU A 199 0.04 -7.59 -12.09
N LYS A 200 -0.75 -8.52 -12.64
CA LYS A 200 -1.56 -8.29 -13.84
C LYS A 200 -2.75 -7.36 -13.59
N GLN A 201 -3.25 -7.35 -12.36
CA GLN A 201 -4.40 -6.57 -11.95
C GLN A 201 -4.05 -5.75 -10.70
N PRO A 202 -4.62 -4.54 -10.55
CA PRO A 202 -4.47 -3.78 -9.32
C PRO A 202 -5.14 -4.53 -8.17
N LEU A 203 -4.36 -4.89 -7.16
CA LEU A 203 -4.85 -5.47 -5.90
C LEU A 203 -4.52 -4.53 -4.75
N SER A 204 -5.39 -4.49 -3.75
CA SER A 204 -5.06 -3.80 -2.50
C SER A 204 -3.98 -4.58 -1.72
N PRO A 205 -3.21 -3.93 -0.82
CA PRO A 205 -2.26 -4.62 0.03
C PRO A 205 -2.89 -5.78 0.84
N GLU A 206 -4.13 -5.59 1.29
CA GLU A 206 -4.86 -6.61 2.06
C GLU A 206 -5.24 -7.80 1.18
N GLN A 207 -5.81 -7.54 -0.01
CA GLN A 207 -6.18 -8.58 -0.97
C GLN A 207 -4.99 -9.39 -1.49
N LEU A 208 -3.81 -8.77 -1.57
CA LEU A 208 -2.58 -9.48 -1.90
C LEU A 208 -2.13 -10.34 -0.73
N SER A 209 -2.14 -9.79 0.49
CA SER A 209 -1.75 -10.52 1.71
C SER A 209 -2.61 -11.76 1.95
N GLU A 210 -3.93 -11.66 1.81
CA GLU A 210 -4.85 -12.81 1.91
C GLU A 210 -4.49 -13.94 0.93
N ARG A 211 -4.05 -13.60 -0.28
CA ARG A 211 -3.64 -14.60 -1.29
C ARG A 211 -2.32 -15.26 -0.93
N ILE A 212 -1.39 -14.52 -0.33
CA ILE A 212 -0.12 -15.06 0.15
C ILE A 212 -0.36 -16.01 1.33
N GLU A 213 -1.22 -15.63 2.28
CA GLU A 213 -1.56 -16.49 3.42
C GLU A 213 -2.19 -17.82 2.94
N ALA A 214 -3.16 -17.75 2.03
CA ALA A 214 -3.77 -18.94 1.43
C ALA A 214 -2.74 -19.81 0.67
N MET A 215 -1.75 -19.18 0.04
CA MET A 215 -0.66 -19.89 -0.63
C MET A 215 0.21 -20.63 0.38
N GLU A 216 0.65 -19.95 1.44
CA GLU A 216 1.52 -20.49 2.49
C GLU A 216 0.85 -21.65 3.22
N GLU A 217 -0.44 -21.55 3.52
CA GLU A 217 -1.23 -22.63 4.11
C GLU A 217 -1.27 -23.87 3.20
N LEU A 218 -1.54 -23.69 1.91
CA LEU A 218 -1.51 -24.78 0.93
C LEU A 218 -0.11 -25.40 0.77
N GLU A 219 0.95 -24.62 0.98
CA GLU A 219 2.31 -25.15 1.00
C GLU A 219 2.59 -25.97 2.25
N ALA A 220 2.17 -25.48 3.43
CA ALA A 220 2.35 -26.12 4.71
C ALA A 220 1.64 -27.48 4.74
N GLU A 221 0.37 -27.53 4.36
CA GLU A 221 -0.38 -28.80 4.29
C GLU A 221 0.30 -29.83 3.38
N ARG A 222 0.85 -29.38 2.24
CA ARG A 222 1.52 -30.29 1.30
C ARG A 222 2.83 -30.80 1.85
N LYS A 223 3.59 -29.96 2.56
CA LYS A 223 4.83 -30.38 3.23
C LYS A 223 4.52 -31.40 4.32
N GLU A 224 3.46 -31.19 5.09
CA GLU A 224 2.98 -32.14 6.10
C GLU A 224 2.56 -33.48 5.48
N LYS A 225 1.68 -33.46 4.46
CA LYS A 225 1.24 -34.66 3.74
C LYS A 225 2.43 -35.45 3.16
N ARG A 226 3.42 -34.76 2.60
CA ARG A 226 4.66 -35.38 2.10
C ARG A 226 5.49 -36.00 3.23
N SER A 227 5.59 -35.34 4.38
CA SER A 227 6.29 -35.85 5.57
C SER A 227 5.65 -37.14 6.09
N ILE A 228 4.33 -37.13 6.27
CA ILE A 228 3.57 -38.31 6.73
C ILE A 228 3.73 -39.47 5.73
N THR A 229 3.59 -39.19 4.44
CA THR A 229 3.77 -40.20 3.39
C THR A 229 5.20 -40.78 3.39
N ALA A 230 6.20 -39.95 3.66
CA ALA A 230 7.59 -40.39 3.75
C ALA A 230 7.85 -41.26 4.99
N GLN A 231 7.24 -40.95 6.13
CA GLN A 231 7.31 -41.75 7.36
C GLN A 231 6.67 -43.13 7.14
N LEU A 232 5.44 -43.19 6.62
CA LEU A 232 4.74 -44.44 6.32
C LEU A 232 5.54 -45.34 5.36
N ARG A 233 6.21 -44.76 4.35
CA ARG A 233 7.09 -45.51 3.44
C ARG A 233 8.33 -46.06 4.12
N LYS A 234 8.91 -45.34 5.08
CA LYS A 234 10.05 -45.84 5.88
C LYS A 234 9.63 -46.99 6.77
N GLU A 235 8.50 -46.86 7.47
CA GLU A 235 7.95 -47.91 8.34
C GLU A 235 7.64 -49.19 7.55
N THR A 236 6.97 -49.06 6.39
CA THR A 236 6.68 -50.22 5.53
C THR A 236 7.93 -50.88 4.94
N ASN A 237 9.00 -50.13 4.68
CA ASN A 237 10.26 -50.71 4.23
C ASN A 237 11.01 -51.42 5.37
N GLN A 238 11.03 -50.85 6.59
CA GLN A 238 11.60 -51.50 7.77
C GLN A 238 10.84 -52.77 8.17
N GLU A 239 9.52 -52.78 8.05
CA GLU A 239 8.72 -53.99 8.34
C GLU A 239 8.97 -55.11 7.32
N LYS A 240 9.25 -54.76 6.06
CA LYS A 240 9.67 -55.73 5.04
C LYS A 240 11.09 -56.25 5.26
N GLU A 241 12.00 -55.39 5.75
CA GLU A 241 13.38 -55.76 6.05
C GLU A 241 13.48 -56.65 7.31
N ASN A 242 12.62 -56.43 8.31
CA ASN A 242 12.54 -57.25 9.52
C ASN A 242 11.79 -58.60 9.32
N ARG A 243 11.13 -58.81 8.18
CA ARG A 243 10.60 -60.14 7.81
C ARG A 243 11.68 -60.94 7.08
N GLU A 244 12.60 -61.55 7.84
CA GLU A 244 13.46 -62.61 7.28
C GLU A 244 12.60 -63.76 6.71
N PRO A 245 12.96 -64.36 5.56
CA PRO A 245 12.24 -65.51 5.05
C PRO A 245 12.44 -66.71 5.99
N PRO A 246 11.40 -67.54 6.25
CA PRO A 246 11.55 -68.71 7.11
C PRO A 246 12.60 -69.64 6.52
N ALA A 247 13.60 -69.99 7.34
CA ALA A 247 14.63 -70.95 7.01
C ALA A 247 14.00 -72.24 6.49
N LYS A 248 14.33 -72.62 5.24
CA LYS A 248 13.91 -73.90 4.64
C LYS A 248 14.40 -75.03 5.55
N LYS A 249 13.48 -75.75 6.20
CA LYS A 249 13.77 -77.03 6.86
C LYS A 249 14.21 -78.02 5.77
N GLY A 250 15.48 -78.44 5.85
CA GLY A 250 16.09 -79.40 4.95
C GLY A 250 15.35 -80.73 4.94
N GLY A 251 15.25 -81.30 3.74
CA GLY A 251 14.58 -82.56 3.46
C GLY A 251 15.23 -83.76 4.16
N HIS A 252 14.37 -84.69 4.52
CA HIS A 252 14.68 -86.03 5.02
C HIS A 252 15.63 -86.77 4.05
N SER A 253 16.76 -87.24 4.56
CA SER A 253 17.58 -88.26 3.92
C SER A 253 16.90 -89.61 4.08
N HIS A 254 16.47 -90.22 2.96
CA HIS A 254 16.04 -91.61 2.94
C HIS A 254 17.28 -92.48 2.74
N GLU A 255 17.60 -93.31 3.74
CA GLU A 255 18.38 -94.53 3.56
C GLU A 255 17.55 -95.51 2.71
N ASP A 256 18.12 -96.07 1.65
CA ASP A 256 18.20 -97.53 1.47
C ASP A 256 18.95 -97.95 0.18
N ARG A 257 19.86 -98.91 0.38
CA ARG A 257 20.53 -99.85 -0.54
C ARG A 257 21.53 -99.37 -1.60
#